data_AF-E8R8Q7-F1
#
_entry.id   AF-E8R8Q7-F1
#
_cell.length_a   1.000
_cell.length_b   1.000
_cell.length_c   1.000
_cell.angle_alpha   90.00
_cell.angle_beta   90.00
_cell.angle_gamma   90.00
#
_symmetry.space_group_name_H-M   'P 1'
#
loop_
_entity.id
_entity.type
_entity.pdbx_description
1 polymer ?
#
loop_
_entity_poly.entity_id
_entity_poly.type
_entity_poly.pdbx_seq_one_letter_code
_entity_poly.pdbx_strand_id
1 'polypeptide(L)'
;MPLYLVTVAGEIPLKSPRTRPRLYAMLAENIKRTLARKGITVSAVRFTDAKILVEAGGDALQALSRVFGVHRVSEVQAIEFTSLEELVREVASRSIEHVKGKRFAVRVKRSGRHGFTSLDVAREIGAALKPFSAGVDLENPEVEVVVEVRGSTAYLHGRIIEGPGGLPTGSGGRALVLFSGGFDSPVAAWLMAKRGLEVDFLHYMMGSSEVSRQAFAVAKKLADEWLSSYDPRFITIDFTPLIAEIEGKIEWSYRQVVLRALMYMVAGRVAERLGYDALVTGEALGQASSQTLANLRAAEYAASPGCIVLRPLIGFDKEEIVGYSRRIGLYEYSSRVAEACAIAPTHVATRVSPEKLRELLGRLDAGLVDKVVEELRIVDLHTGRPEDAVPGYREEVDSIPPDSIVIDARSYEEYRRDALPGALHLSMVDFERLPRDKPVVLYCSTGGISLLLARELRGKGFKAYSLKGGIAAYRARSRGGSST
;
A
#
# COMPACT_ATOMS: atom_id res chain seq x y z
N MET A 1 4.63 11.99 -27.92
CA MET A 1 4.37 11.25 -26.66
C MET A 1 2.89 11.41 -26.33
N PRO A 2 2.23 10.40 -25.75
CA PRO A 2 0.86 10.54 -25.25
C PRO A 2 0.71 11.75 -24.32
N LEU A 3 -0.46 12.39 -24.41
CA LEU A 3 -0.82 13.54 -23.59
C LEU A 3 -1.93 13.13 -22.62
N TYR A 4 -1.77 13.49 -21.35
CA TYR A 4 -2.71 13.18 -20.29
C TYR A 4 -3.24 14.46 -19.66
N LEU A 5 -4.55 14.55 -19.53
CA LEU A 5 -5.23 15.62 -18.82
C LEU A 5 -5.64 15.13 -17.43
N VAL A 6 -4.93 15.62 -16.42
CA VAL A 6 -5.18 15.34 -15.01
C VAL A 6 -6.11 16.40 -14.45
N THR A 7 -7.30 15.99 -14.02
CA THR A 7 -8.24 16.87 -13.31
C THR A 7 -7.93 16.82 -11.82
N VAL A 8 -7.70 17.99 -11.23
CA VAL A 8 -7.33 18.13 -9.83
C VAL A 8 -8.56 17.93 -8.91
N ALA A 9 -8.36 17.32 -7.75
CA ALA A 9 -9.40 17.11 -6.73
C ALA A 9 -10.08 18.43 -6.33
N GLY A 10 -11.42 18.41 -6.23
CA GLY A 10 -12.24 19.61 -5.98
C GLY A 10 -11.90 20.38 -4.70
N GLU A 11 -11.32 19.72 -3.70
CA GLU A 11 -10.86 20.37 -2.46
C GLU A 11 -9.70 21.36 -2.68
N ILE A 12 -8.90 21.19 -3.75
CA ILE A 12 -7.69 21.98 -4.00
C ILE A 12 -8.03 23.34 -4.64
N PRO A 13 -8.86 23.43 -5.71
CA PRO A 13 -9.32 24.72 -6.25
C PRO A 13 -10.05 25.61 -5.23
N LEU A 14 -10.72 25.01 -4.24
CA LEU A 14 -11.45 25.70 -3.17
C LEU A 14 -10.53 26.34 -2.11
N LYS A 15 -9.23 26.03 -2.10
CA LYS A 15 -8.28 26.64 -1.16
C LYS A 15 -8.00 28.10 -1.52
N SER A 16 -7.56 28.85 -0.51
CA SER A 16 -7.24 30.26 -0.66
C SER A 16 -6.26 30.53 -1.82
N PRO A 17 -6.32 31.70 -2.48
CA PRO A 17 -5.38 32.05 -3.54
C PRO A 17 -3.90 31.99 -3.12
N ARG A 18 -3.60 32.09 -1.81
CA ARG A 18 -2.24 31.96 -1.25
C ARG A 18 -1.79 30.50 -1.13
N THR A 19 -2.69 29.59 -0.75
CA THR A 19 -2.37 28.17 -0.52
C THR A 19 -2.39 27.37 -1.82
N ARG A 20 -3.29 27.72 -2.73
CA ARG A 20 -3.56 26.97 -3.96
C ARG A 20 -2.30 26.76 -4.82
N PRO A 21 -1.48 27.77 -5.15
CA PRO A 21 -0.29 27.57 -5.99
C PRO A 21 0.68 26.52 -5.42
N ARG A 22 0.87 26.51 -4.09
CA ARG A 22 1.70 25.51 -3.40
C ARG A 22 1.17 24.10 -3.60
N LEU A 23 -0.14 23.87 -3.44
CA LEU A 23 -0.73 22.54 -3.63
C LEU A 23 -0.62 22.05 -5.08
N TYR A 24 -0.78 22.93 -6.06
CA TYR A 24 -0.59 22.58 -7.47
C TYR A 24 0.87 22.20 -7.77
N ALA A 25 1.83 22.97 -7.25
CA ALA A 25 3.25 22.66 -7.38
C ALA A 25 3.60 21.30 -6.75
N MET A 26 3.08 21.02 -5.54
CA MET A 26 3.27 19.73 -4.87
C MET A 26 2.64 18.57 -5.65
N LEU A 27 1.43 18.74 -6.19
CA LEU A 27 0.79 17.71 -7.00
C LEU A 27 1.59 17.41 -8.27
N ALA A 28 2.10 18.45 -8.95
CA ALA A 28 2.93 18.27 -10.14
C ALA A 28 4.24 17.53 -9.81
N GLU A 29 4.86 17.83 -8.67
CA GLU A 29 6.06 17.10 -8.23
C GLU A 29 5.74 15.64 -7.87
N ASN A 30 4.64 15.40 -7.16
CA ASN A 30 4.17 14.05 -6.84
C ASN A 30 3.90 13.22 -8.09
N ILE A 31 3.32 13.83 -9.13
CA ILE A 31 3.14 13.20 -10.45
C ILE A 31 4.49 12.82 -11.06
N LYS A 32 5.45 13.76 -11.13
CA LYS A 32 6.77 13.51 -11.70
C LYS A 32 7.49 12.36 -10.99
N ARG A 33 7.52 12.38 -9.65
CA ARG A 33 8.15 11.34 -8.84
C ARG A 33 7.49 9.97 -9.03
N THR A 34 6.16 9.94 -9.03
CA THR A 34 5.40 8.69 -9.25
C THR A 34 5.73 8.09 -10.62
N LEU A 35 5.72 8.91 -11.67
CA LEU A 35 6.03 8.44 -13.03
C LEU A 35 7.49 7.99 -13.16
N ALA A 36 8.43 8.76 -12.63
CA ALA A 36 9.85 8.40 -12.63
C ALA A 36 10.10 7.05 -11.92
N ARG A 37 9.45 6.83 -10.76
CA ARG A 37 9.55 5.57 -10.01
C ARG A 37 8.95 4.37 -10.73
N LYS A 38 7.98 4.60 -11.62
CA LYS A 38 7.42 3.58 -12.52
C LYS A 38 8.21 3.42 -13.82
N GLY A 39 9.35 4.10 -13.96
CA GLY A 39 10.17 4.05 -15.18
C GLY A 39 9.55 4.80 -16.37
N ILE A 40 8.60 5.70 -16.11
CA ILE A 40 7.88 6.45 -17.14
C ILE A 40 8.54 7.83 -17.31
N THR A 41 9.07 8.09 -18.50
CA THR A 41 9.66 9.38 -18.84
C THR A 41 8.59 10.46 -19.00
N VAL A 42 8.80 11.61 -18.37
CA VAL A 42 7.93 12.79 -18.46
C VAL A 42 8.64 13.88 -19.26
N SER A 43 8.05 14.32 -20.37
CA SER A 43 8.62 15.41 -21.18
C SER A 43 8.13 16.79 -20.73
N ALA A 44 6.88 16.90 -20.29
CA ALA A 44 6.31 18.17 -19.85
C ALA A 44 5.21 17.98 -18.79
N VAL A 45 5.14 18.93 -17.85
CA VAL A 45 4.01 19.09 -16.92
C VAL A 45 3.60 20.56 -16.93
N ARG A 46 2.40 20.86 -17.41
CA ARG A 46 1.89 22.24 -17.59
C ARG A 46 0.59 22.43 -16.83
N PHE A 47 0.45 23.56 -16.16
CA PHE A 47 -0.77 23.95 -15.47
C PHE A 47 -1.74 24.62 -16.44
N THR A 48 -3.02 24.22 -16.40
CA THR A 48 -4.10 24.84 -17.18
C THR A 48 -5.34 25.04 -16.29
N ASP A 49 -5.43 26.21 -15.64
CA ASP A 49 -6.37 26.52 -14.54
C ASP A 49 -6.43 25.40 -13.48
N ALA A 50 -7.55 24.66 -13.41
CA ALA A 50 -7.80 23.59 -12.45
C ALA A 50 -7.33 22.21 -12.91
N LYS A 51 -6.47 22.15 -13.94
CA LYS A 51 -5.99 20.90 -14.53
C LYS A 51 -4.49 20.94 -14.76
N ILE A 52 -3.91 19.75 -14.90
CA ILE A 52 -2.50 19.55 -15.21
C ILE A 52 -2.42 18.73 -16.49
N LEU A 53 -1.74 19.26 -17.50
CA LEU A 53 -1.36 18.52 -18.70
C LEU A 53 -0.02 17.84 -18.45
N VAL A 54 0.05 16.55 -18.72
CA VAL A 54 1.24 15.73 -18.55
C VAL A 54 1.54 15.05 -19.88
N GLU A 55 2.71 15.31 -20.44
CA GLU A 55 3.24 14.55 -21.57
C GLU A 55 4.19 13.49 -21.03
N ALA A 56 3.86 12.22 -21.26
CA ALA A 56 4.61 11.08 -20.73
C ALA A 56 4.68 9.92 -21.73
N GLY A 57 5.71 9.09 -21.62
CA GLY A 57 5.90 7.92 -22.47
C GLY A 57 5.06 6.72 -22.01
N GLY A 58 4.78 5.78 -22.92
CA GLY A 58 4.04 4.55 -22.60
C GLY A 58 2.60 4.80 -22.13
N ASP A 59 2.03 3.86 -21.35
CA ASP A 59 0.74 4.02 -20.68
C ASP A 59 0.96 4.53 -19.24
N ALA A 60 0.81 5.85 -19.06
CA ALA A 60 0.91 6.50 -17.75
C ALA A 60 -0.43 6.61 -16.99
N LEU A 61 -1.54 6.19 -17.61
CA LEU A 61 -2.90 6.45 -17.14
C LEU A 61 -3.13 5.87 -15.73
N GLN A 62 -2.70 4.62 -15.53
CA GLN A 62 -2.86 3.89 -14.27
C GLN A 62 -1.96 4.43 -13.15
N ALA A 63 -0.76 4.90 -13.48
CA ALA A 63 0.16 5.49 -12.51
C ALA A 63 -0.33 6.86 -12.04
N LEU A 64 -0.77 7.70 -12.99
CA LEU A 64 -1.37 9.00 -12.69
C LEU A 64 -2.65 8.88 -11.86
N SER A 65 -3.48 7.86 -12.12
CA SER A 65 -4.73 7.65 -11.39
C SER A 65 -4.53 7.18 -9.95
N ARG A 66 -3.30 6.89 -9.51
CA ARG A 66 -2.97 6.51 -8.12
C ARG A 66 -2.30 7.62 -7.33
N VAL A 67 -2.17 8.83 -7.90
CA VAL A 67 -1.61 9.99 -7.20
C VAL A 67 -2.68 10.70 -6.37
N PHE A 68 -2.44 10.88 -5.07
CA PHE A 68 -3.34 11.66 -4.20
C PHE A 68 -3.40 13.14 -4.63
N GLY A 69 -4.60 13.70 -4.63
CA GLY A 69 -4.90 15.01 -5.21
C GLY A 69 -5.42 14.96 -6.65
N VAL A 70 -5.41 13.79 -7.29
CA VAL A 70 -5.99 13.58 -8.63
C VAL A 70 -7.46 13.15 -8.51
N HIS A 71 -8.37 13.88 -9.14
CA HIS A 71 -9.78 13.49 -9.24
C HIS A 71 -10.00 12.44 -10.31
N ARG A 72 -9.45 12.67 -11.51
CA ARG A 72 -9.51 11.76 -12.65
C ARG A 72 -8.39 12.08 -13.63
N VAL A 73 -8.04 11.11 -14.46
CA VAL A 73 -7.04 11.22 -15.51
C VAL A 73 -7.65 10.77 -16.81
N SER A 74 -7.33 11.47 -17.89
CA SER A 74 -7.69 11.02 -19.22
C SER A 74 -6.51 11.14 -20.16
N GLU A 75 -6.32 10.13 -20.99
CA GLU A 75 -5.49 10.27 -22.19
C GLU A 75 -6.26 11.13 -23.20
N VAL A 76 -5.62 12.17 -23.74
CA VAL A 76 -6.26 13.17 -24.60
C VAL A 76 -5.46 13.41 -25.86
N GLN A 77 -6.17 13.78 -26.93
CA GLN A 77 -5.57 14.39 -28.11
C GLN A 77 -5.86 15.89 -28.08
N ALA A 78 -4.80 16.71 -28.12
CA ALA A 78 -4.93 18.16 -28.25
C ALA A 78 -5.16 18.54 -29.71
N ILE A 79 -6.13 19.42 -29.94
CA ILE A 79 -6.57 19.89 -31.25
C ILE A 79 -6.61 21.41 -31.19
N GLU A 80 -5.66 22.08 -31.84
CA GLU A 80 -5.75 23.51 -32.05
C GLU A 80 -6.80 23.79 -33.13
N PHE A 81 -7.59 24.84 -32.93
CA PHE A 81 -8.61 25.26 -33.89
C PHE A 81 -8.74 26.78 -33.91
N THR A 82 -9.17 27.31 -35.05
CA THR A 82 -9.41 28.74 -35.28
C THR A 82 -10.89 29.04 -35.50
N SER A 83 -11.69 28.04 -35.89
CA SER A 83 -13.14 28.15 -36.09
C SER A 83 -13.89 26.93 -35.57
N LEU A 84 -15.22 27.04 -35.44
CA LEU A 84 -16.07 25.93 -35.05
C LEU A 84 -16.04 24.81 -36.10
N GLU A 85 -16.02 25.17 -37.39
CA GLU A 85 -16.00 24.20 -38.49
C GLU A 85 -14.72 23.37 -38.51
N GLU A 86 -13.58 23.99 -38.18
CA GLU A 86 -12.30 23.29 -38.04
C GLU A 86 -12.32 22.34 -36.84
N LEU A 87 -12.79 22.80 -35.69
CA LEU A 87 -12.95 21.98 -34.49
C LEU A 87 -13.82 20.74 -34.77
N VAL A 88 -15.00 20.94 -35.38
CA VAL A 88 -15.94 19.87 -35.70
C VAL A 88 -15.29 18.85 -36.64
N ARG A 89 -14.62 19.32 -37.69
CA ARG A 89 -13.96 18.46 -38.68
C ARG A 89 -12.87 17.59 -38.04
N GLU A 90 -11.99 18.19 -37.25
CA GLU A 90 -10.87 17.49 -36.61
C GLU A 90 -11.34 16.50 -35.54
N VAL A 91 -12.34 16.85 -34.73
CA VAL A 91 -12.89 15.91 -33.74
C VAL A 91 -13.63 14.76 -34.42
N ALA A 92 -14.47 15.07 -35.41
CA ALA A 92 -15.26 14.06 -36.10
C ALA A 92 -14.36 13.05 -36.82
N SER A 93 -13.37 13.51 -37.60
CA SER A 93 -12.48 12.62 -38.34
C SER A 93 -11.74 11.62 -37.45
N ARG A 94 -11.39 12.03 -36.23
CA ARG A 94 -10.69 11.20 -35.22
C ARG A 94 -11.63 10.29 -34.42
N SER A 95 -12.94 10.51 -34.50
CA SER A 95 -13.95 9.78 -33.71
C SER A 95 -14.79 8.79 -34.53
N ILE A 96 -14.66 8.77 -35.86
CA ILE A 96 -15.44 7.89 -36.76
C ILE A 96 -15.36 6.41 -36.35
N GLU A 97 -14.15 5.87 -36.19
CA GLU A 97 -13.97 4.45 -35.83
C GLU A 97 -14.48 4.14 -34.41
N HIS A 98 -14.50 5.13 -33.51
CA HIS A 98 -15.01 4.94 -32.16
C HIS A 98 -16.54 4.75 -32.13
N VAL A 99 -17.28 5.47 -32.98
CA VAL A 99 -18.75 5.45 -33.07
C VAL A 99 -19.31 4.45 -34.08
N LYS A 100 -18.44 3.85 -34.89
CA LYS A 100 -18.82 3.01 -36.03
C LYS A 100 -19.75 1.87 -35.61
N GLY A 101 -20.97 1.87 -36.17
CA GLY A 101 -21.99 0.85 -35.89
C GLY A 101 -22.53 0.83 -34.46
N LYS A 102 -22.31 1.89 -33.66
CA LYS A 102 -22.75 1.99 -32.26
C LYS A 102 -23.68 3.17 -32.04
N ARG A 103 -24.51 3.12 -31.00
CA ARG A 103 -25.22 4.30 -30.48
C ARG A 103 -24.26 5.16 -29.67
N PHE A 104 -24.26 6.46 -29.93
CA PHE A 104 -23.30 7.36 -29.30
C PHE A 104 -23.92 8.66 -28.76
N ALA A 105 -23.20 9.31 -27.85
CA ALA A 105 -23.46 10.67 -27.41
C ALA A 105 -22.21 11.53 -27.55
N VAL A 106 -22.37 12.81 -27.84
CA VAL A 106 -21.29 13.80 -27.78
C VAL A 106 -21.44 14.60 -26.49
N ARG A 107 -20.40 14.58 -25.64
CA ARG A 107 -20.38 15.31 -24.38
C ARG A 107 -19.34 16.41 -24.45
N VAL A 108 -19.78 17.66 -24.50
CA VAL A 108 -18.87 18.81 -24.62
C VAL A 108 -18.85 19.63 -23.35
N LYS A 109 -17.65 19.88 -22.82
CA LYS A 109 -17.40 20.86 -21.78
C LYS A 109 -16.60 22.03 -22.36
N ARG A 110 -16.99 23.25 -22.00
CA ARG A 110 -16.33 24.47 -22.50
C ARG A 110 -15.90 25.35 -21.33
N SER A 111 -14.67 25.86 -21.39
CA SER A 111 -14.12 26.82 -20.43
C SER A 111 -13.55 28.02 -21.18
N GLY A 112 -14.02 29.23 -20.85
CA GLY A 112 -13.60 30.48 -21.51
C GLY A 112 -14.69 31.13 -22.37
N ARG A 113 -14.33 32.17 -23.13
CA ARG A 113 -15.24 32.93 -24.01
C ARG A 113 -15.07 32.49 -25.47
N HIS A 114 -16.18 32.12 -26.12
CA HIS A 114 -16.22 31.61 -27.49
C HIS A 114 -17.49 32.14 -28.16
N GLY A 115 -17.51 32.22 -29.51
CA GLY A 115 -18.70 32.58 -30.29
C GLY A 115 -19.75 31.47 -30.38
N PHE A 116 -19.52 30.32 -29.77
CA PHE A 116 -20.38 29.14 -29.78
C PHE A 116 -20.57 28.58 -28.36
N THR A 117 -21.66 27.84 -28.17
CA THR A 117 -21.97 27.13 -26.92
C THR A 117 -21.50 25.68 -26.97
N SER A 118 -21.42 25.01 -25.80
CA SER A 118 -21.11 23.57 -25.77
C SER A 118 -22.16 22.74 -26.52
N LEU A 119 -23.41 23.21 -26.54
CA LEU A 119 -24.50 22.54 -27.25
C LEU A 119 -24.31 22.64 -28.76
N ASP A 120 -23.86 23.79 -29.26
CA ASP A 120 -23.56 23.97 -30.69
C ASP A 120 -22.46 22.98 -31.10
N VAL A 121 -21.34 22.94 -30.37
CA VAL A 121 -20.26 21.98 -30.65
C VAL A 121 -20.75 20.53 -30.62
N ALA A 122 -21.53 20.16 -29.60
CA ALA A 122 -22.05 18.80 -29.47
C ALA A 122 -22.97 18.42 -30.64
N ARG A 123 -23.83 19.35 -31.06
CA ARG A 123 -24.76 19.15 -32.17
C ARG A 123 -24.03 18.98 -33.50
N GLU A 124 -23.07 19.87 -33.80
CA GLU A 124 -22.35 19.83 -35.07
C GLU A 124 -21.43 18.59 -35.18
N ILE A 125 -20.73 18.22 -34.11
CA ILE A 125 -19.96 16.96 -34.06
C ILE A 125 -20.90 15.76 -34.19
N GLY A 126 -22.03 15.77 -33.49
CA GLY A 126 -23.03 14.70 -33.56
C GLY A 126 -23.59 14.54 -34.97
N ALA A 127 -23.89 15.64 -35.66
CA ALA A 127 -24.35 15.64 -37.05
C ALA A 127 -23.28 15.06 -38.00
N ALA A 128 -22.01 15.43 -37.82
CA ALA A 128 -20.90 14.92 -38.62
C ALA A 128 -20.63 13.41 -38.42
N LEU A 129 -20.87 12.89 -37.21
CA LEU A 129 -20.63 11.49 -36.85
C LEU A 129 -21.82 10.56 -37.12
N LYS A 130 -23.05 11.09 -37.13
CA LYS A 130 -24.28 10.32 -37.32
C LYS A 130 -24.27 9.38 -38.55
N PRO A 131 -23.74 9.76 -39.74
CA PRO A 131 -23.70 8.86 -40.89
C PRO A 131 -22.87 7.58 -40.69
N PHE A 132 -21.96 7.57 -39.71
CA PHE A 132 -21.06 6.45 -39.45
C PHE A 132 -21.53 5.56 -38.29
N SER A 133 -22.55 5.97 -37.54
CA SER A 133 -22.98 5.31 -36.30
C SER A 133 -24.32 4.58 -36.47
N ALA A 134 -24.76 3.86 -35.43
CA ALA A 134 -26.10 3.24 -35.38
C ALA A 134 -27.21 4.21 -34.90
N GLY A 135 -26.85 5.46 -34.58
CA GLY A 135 -27.77 6.49 -34.07
C GLY A 135 -27.19 7.28 -32.89
N VAL A 136 -27.90 8.35 -32.50
CA VAL A 136 -27.56 9.15 -31.31
C VAL A 136 -28.47 8.70 -30.16
N ASP A 137 -27.87 8.39 -29.01
CA ASP A 137 -28.57 8.04 -27.77
C ASP A 137 -27.98 8.88 -26.63
N LEU A 138 -28.77 9.82 -26.10
CA LEU A 138 -28.30 10.76 -25.08
C LEU A 138 -28.42 10.20 -23.65
N GLU A 139 -29.20 9.13 -23.47
CA GLU A 139 -29.50 8.54 -22.16
C GLU A 139 -28.61 7.33 -21.89
N ASN A 140 -28.49 6.42 -22.85
CA ASN A 140 -27.71 5.19 -22.71
C ASN A 140 -26.84 4.88 -23.95
N PRO A 141 -25.87 5.75 -24.27
CA PRO A 141 -24.95 5.52 -25.38
C PRO A 141 -24.04 4.31 -25.11
N GLU A 142 -23.71 3.57 -26.16
CA GLU A 142 -22.67 2.54 -26.10
C GLU A 142 -21.27 3.17 -26.02
N VAL A 143 -21.09 4.35 -26.62
CA VAL A 143 -19.84 5.11 -26.61
C VAL A 143 -20.10 6.61 -26.48
N GLU A 144 -19.21 7.30 -25.77
CA GLU A 144 -19.26 8.76 -25.64
C GLU A 144 -18.06 9.41 -26.31
N VAL A 145 -18.31 10.42 -27.14
CA VAL A 145 -17.27 11.33 -27.66
C VAL A 145 -17.19 12.51 -26.71
N VAL A 146 -16.20 12.50 -25.83
CA VAL A 146 -16.03 13.52 -24.79
C VAL A 146 -15.00 14.55 -25.23
N VAL A 147 -15.41 15.81 -25.32
CA VAL A 147 -14.58 16.93 -25.79
C VAL A 147 -14.54 18.02 -24.74
N GLU A 148 -13.34 18.49 -24.39
CA GLU A 148 -13.17 19.67 -23.55
C GLU A 148 -12.52 20.81 -24.35
N VAL A 149 -13.25 21.89 -24.55
CA VAL A 149 -12.81 23.08 -25.28
C VAL A 149 -12.31 24.15 -24.31
N ARG A 150 -11.07 24.62 -24.49
CA ARG A 150 -10.42 25.64 -23.67
C ARG A 150 -9.59 26.59 -24.52
N GLY A 151 -10.04 27.83 -24.66
CA GLY A 151 -9.37 28.80 -25.54
C GLY A 151 -9.37 28.32 -26.98
N SER A 152 -8.20 28.30 -27.64
CA SER A 152 -8.03 27.79 -29.01
C SER A 152 -7.76 26.29 -29.09
N THR A 153 -7.77 25.57 -27.96
CA THR A 153 -7.45 24.14 -27.90
C THR A 153 -8.65 23.32 -27.47
N ALA A 154 -8.94 22.24 -28.19
CA ALA A 154 -9.86 21.20 -27.76
C ALA A 154 -9.10 19.93 -27.37
N TYR A 155 -9.53 19.30 -26.28
CA TYR A 155 -9.01 18.03 -25.80
C TYR A 155 -10.06 16.96 -26.08
N LEU A 156 -9.79 16.09 -27.05
CA LEU A 156 -10.59 14.90 -27.31
C LEU A 156 -10.15 13.80 -26.34
N HIS A 157 -11.06 13.37 -25.47
CA HIS A 157 -10.78 12.37 -24.44
C HIS A 157 -10.87 10.95 -25.00
N GLY A 158 -9.87 10.14 -24.69
CA GLY A 158 -9.88 8.69 -24.87
C GLY A 158 -10.29 7.99 -23.58
N ARG A 159 -9.42 7.11 -23.06
CA ARG A 159 -9.66 6.41 -21.79
C ARG A 159 -9.68 7.40 -20.62
N ILE A 160 -10.63 7.24 -19.71
CA ILE A 160 -10.76 8.02 -18.47
C ILE A 160 -10.68 7.06 -17.28
N ILE A 161 -9.84 7.37 -16.29
CA ILE A 161 -9.75 6.64 -15.01
C ILE A 161 -9.97 7.61 -13.86
N GLU A 162 -10.83 7.23 -12.92
CA GLU A 162 -11.03 7.97 -11.67
C GLU A 162 -9.80 7.87 -10.76
N GLY A 163 -9.43 9.00 -10.17
CA GLY A 163 -8.35 9.10 -9.19
C GLY A 163 -8.86 8.99 -7.74
N PRO A 164 -7.95 8.98 -6.76
CA PRO A 164 -8.32 8.86 -5.35
C PRO A 164 -8.96 10.14 -4.79
N GLY A 165 -8.85 11.28 -5.47
CA GLY A 165 -9.18 12.59 -4.92
C GLY A 165 -8.23 12.98 -3.79
N GLY A 166 -8.74 13.73 -2.80
CA GLY A 166 -7.96 14.12 -1.63
C GLY A 166 -6.99 15.26 -1.88
N LEU A 167 -5.92 15.31 -1.08
CA LEU A 167 -4.89 16.35 -1.14
C LEU A 167 -3.54 15.76 -1.58
N PRO A 168 -2.65 16.57 -2.16
CA PRO A 168 -1.32 16.10 -2.53
C PRO A 168 -0.55 15.62 -1.30
N THR A 169 0.07 14.45 -1.38
CA THR A 169 0.99 13.93 -0.35
C THR A 169 2.05 14.97 0.01
N GLY A 170 2.37 15.06 1.31
CA GLY A 170 3.26 16.05 1.92
C GLY A 170 2.59 17.36 2.32
N SER A 171 1.34 17.61 1.92
CA SER A 171 0.65 18.86 2.27
C SER A 171 0.10 18.91 3.70
N GLY A 172 -0.01 17.76 4.36
CA GLY A 172 -0.58 17.60 5.70
C GLY A 172 0.44 17.38 6.82
N GLY A 173 1.75 17.33 6.52
CA GLY A 173 2.79 16.94 7.49
C GLY A 173 3.10 15.44 7.46
N ARG A 174 3.71 14.94 8.53
CA ARG A 174 4.21 13.56 8.62
C ARG A 174 3.56 12.82 9.77
N ALA A 175 3.15 11.57 9.54
CA ALA A 175 2.53 10.74 10.56
C ALA A 175 3.15 9.34 10.62
N LEU A 176 3.20 8.79 11.83
CA LEU A 176 3.70 7.44 12.09
C LEU A 176 2.52 6.48 12.30
N VAL A 177 2.39 5.50 11.41
CA VAL A 177 1.30 4.52 11.45
C VAL A 177 1.72 3.34 12.30
N LEU A 178 0.95 3.02 13.36
CA LEU A 178 1.09 1.75 14.06
C LEU A 178 0.56 0.63 13.15
N PHE A 179 1.48 -0.14 12.59
CA PHE A 179 1.23 -0.98 11.42
C PHE A 179 1.34 -2.47 11.74
N SER A 180 0.21 -3.18 11.66
CA SER A 180 0.13 -4.63 11.89
C SER A 180 0.21 -5.45 10.60
N GLY A 181 -0.10 -4.86 9.44
CA GLY A 181 -0.23 -5.57 8.16
C GLY A 181 -1.59 -6.23 7.92
N GLY A 182 -2.45 -6.35 8.95
CA GLY A 182 -3.84 -6.80 8.81
C GLY A 182 -4.69 -5.84 7.97
N PHE A 183 -6.02 -6.00 7.92
CA PHE A 183 -6.86 -5.14 7.07
C PHE A 183 -6.89 -3.67 7.50
N ASP A 184 -6.89 -3.41 8.80
CA ASP A 184 -7.26 -2.10 9.34
C ASP A 184 -6.12 -1.08 9.18
N SER A 185 -4.90 -1.42 9.60
CA SER A 185 -3.78 -0.46 9.58
C SER A 185 -3.33 0.02 8.18
N PRO A 186 -3.33 -0.79 7.11
CA PRO A 186 -3.07 -0.31 5.75
C PRO A 186 -4.19 0.59 5.21
N VAL A 187 -5.45 0.29 5.51
CA VAL A 187 -6.56 1.16 5.10
C VAL A 187 -6.47 2.50 5.84
N ALA A 188 -6.16 2.48 7.14
CA ALA A 188 -5.92 3.70 7.91
C ALA A 188 -4.78 4.55 7.32
N ALA A 189 -3.64 3.91 6.99
CA ALA A 189 -2.51 4.57 6.33
C ALA A 189 -2.93 5.21 4.99
N TRP A 190 -3.66 4.47 4.15
CA TRP A 190 -4.12 4.97 2.85
C TRP A 190 -5.07 6.16 2.99
N LEU A 191 -6.02 6.11 3.94
CA LEU A 191 -6.96 7.21 4.20
C LEU A 191 -6.22 8.47 4.68
N MET A 192 -5.19 8.32 5.49
CA MET A 192 -4.37 9.45 5.96
C MET A 192 -3.47 10.00 4.86
N ALA A 193 -2.86 9.15 4.05
CA ALA A 193 -2.11 9.57 2.86
C ALA A 193 -3.00 10.35 1.87
N LYS A 194 -4.26 9.94 1.69
CA LYS A 194 -5.26 10.66 0.90
C LYS A 194 -5.56 12.06 1.44
N ARG A 195 -5.39 12.29 2.73
CA ARG A 195 -5.51 13.63 3.36
C ARG A 195 -4.23 14.46 3.25
N GLY A 196 -3.23 14.00 2.51
CA GLY A 196 -2.00 14.73 2.24
C GLY A 196 -0.88 14.44 3.23
N LEU A 197 -1.02 13.47 4.14
CA LEU A 197 0.04 13.06 5.06
C LEU A 197 1.09 12.20 4.33
N GLU A 198 2.36 12.42 4.65
CA GLU A 198 3.40 11.42 4.44
C GLU A 198 3.35 10.44 5.61
N VAL A 199 3.17 9.15 5.29
CA VAL A 199 2.99 8.10 6.29
C VAL A 199 4.19 7.15 6.28
N ASP A 200 4.81 7.00 7.44
CA ASP A 200 5.77 5.93 7.68
C ASP A 200 5.14 4.88 8.61
N PHE A 201 5.72 3.69 8.65
CA PHE A 201 5.12 2.52 9.29
C PHE A 201 5.95 2.10 10.49
N LEU A 202 5.36 2.01 11.67
CA LEU A 202 5.94 1.41 12.86
C LEU A 202 5.32 0.03 13.09
N HIS A 203 6.13 -1.01 12.89
CA HIS A 203 5.74 -2.39 13.11
C HIS A 203 6.39 -2.95 14.38
N TYR A 204 5.57 -3.53 15.25
CA TYR A 204 6.02 -4.21 16.47
C TYR A 204 6.19 -5.69 16.20
N MET A 205 7.42 -6.19 16.32
CA MET A 205 7.71 -7.61 16.22
C MET A 205 7.34 -8.29 17.54
N MET A 206 6.45 -9.27 17.47
CA MET A 206 5.93 -10.02 18.63
C MET A 206 6.30 -11.50 18.50
N GLY A 207 7.60 -11.79 18.34
CA GLY A 207 8.14 -13.15 18.29
C GLY A 207 8.00 -13.94 16.98
N SER A 208 7.27 -13.44 15.97
CA SER A 208 7.11 -14.12 14.66
C SER A 208 7.67 -13.31 13.49
N SER A 209 8.85 -13.71 13.01
CA SER A 209 9.48 -13.07 11.84
C SER A 209 8.66 -13.24 10.56
N GLU A 210 7.86 -14.30 10.44
CA GLU A 210 6.98 -14.52 9.30
C GLU A 210 5.83 -13.50 9.26
N VAL A 211 5.19 -13.24 10.39
CA VAL A 211 4.14 -12.20 10.48
C VAL A 211 4.73 -10.83 10.14
N SER A 212 5.91 -10.50 10.66
CA SER A 212 6.58 -9.23 10.35
C SER A 212 6.97 -9.10 8.87
N ARG A 213 7.38 -10.19 8.23
CA ARG A 213 7.63 -10.22 6.78
C ARG A 213 6.35 -9.97 5.99
N GLN A 214 5.25 -10.62 6.36
CA GLN A 214 3.97 -10.41 5.68
C GLN A 214 3.49 -8.96 5.86
N ALA A 215 3.65 -8.38 7.05
CA ALA A 215 3.38 -6.95 7.28
C ALA A 215 4.28 -6.06 6.39
N PHE A 216 5.59 -6.33 6.31
CA PHE A 216 6.48 -5.63 5.38
C PHE A 216 5.99 -5.73 3.93
N ALA A 217 5.55 -6.92 3.48
CA ALA A 217 5.04 -7.11 2.13
C ALA A 217 3.76 -6.29 1.86
N VAL A 218 2.86 -6.19 2.84
CA VAL A 218 1.66 -5.33 2.73
C VAL A 218 2.05 -3.85 2.65
N ALA A 219 2.97 -3.40 3.51
CA ALA A 219 3.46 -2.01 3.50
C ALA A 219 4.17 -1.67 2.19
N LYS A 220 5.01 -2.58 1.69
CA LYS A 220 5.69 -2.44 0.39
C LYS A 220 4.70 -2.37 -0.76
N LYS A 221 3.68 -3.24 -0.78
CA LYS A 221 2.62 -3.20 -1.79
C LYS A 221 1.85 -1.86 -1.74
N LEU A 222 1.51 -1.36 -0.55
CA LEU A 222 0.89 -0.05 -0.39
C LEU A 222 1.81 1.07 -0.90
N ALA A 223 3.11 1.02 -0.57
CA ALA A 223 4.09 2.01 -0.98
C ALA A 223 4.26 2.05 -2.51
N ASP A 224 4.51 0.90 -3.11
CA ASP A 224 4.75 0.75 -4.55
C ASP A 224 3.52 1.15 -5.37
N GLU A 225 2.30 1.04 -4.84
CA GLU A 225 1.08 1.37 -5.58
C GLU A 225 0.54 2.77 -5.32
N TRP A 226 0.69 3.29 -4.10
CA TRP A 226 -0.01 4.51 -3.67
C TRP A 226 0.90 5.59 -3.08
N LEU A 227 2.11 5.25 -2.64
CA LEU A 227 3.01 6.18 -1.94
C LEU A 227 4.28 6.48 -2.75
N SER A 228 4.21 6.35 -4.08
CA SER A 228 5.36 6.54 -4.98
C SER A 228 5.84 7.99 -5.15
N SER A 229 5.22 8.95 -4.47
CA SER A 229 5.61 10.36 -4.50
C SER A 229 6.71 10.73 -3.50
N TYR A 230 7.03 9.85 -2.55
CA TYR A 230 8.07 10.03 -1.53
C TYR A 230 8.65 8.67 -1.13
N ASP A 231 9.52 8.63 -0.12
CA ASP A 231 10.25 7.43 0.29
C ASP A 231 9.76 6.95 1.67
N PRO A 232 8.65 6.17 1.71
CA PRO A 232 8.08 5.73 2.98
C PRO A 232 8.99 4.73 3.69
N ARG A 233 9.10 4.89 5.00
CA ARG A 233 9.97 4.09 5.87
C ARG A 233 9.17 3.03 6.60
N PHE A 234 9.74 1.82 6.68
CA PHE A 234 9.29 0.74 7.54
C PHE A 234 10.22 0.64 8.74
N ILE A 235 9.68 0.92 9.91
CA ILE A 235 10.38 0.97 11.18
C ILE A 235 9.95 -0.26 11.99
N THR A 236 10.91 -1.06 12.44
CA THR A 236 10.63 -2.25 13.24
C THR A 236 11.25 -2.14 14.62
N ILE A 237 10.48 -2.54 15.64
CA ILE A 237 10.95 -2.65 17.03
C ILE A 237 10.64 -4.05 17.53
N ASP A 238 11.61 -4.68 18.20
CA ASP A 238 11.35 -5.94 18.92
C ASP A 238 10.58 -5.66 20.21
N PHE A 239 9.35 -6.14 20.27
CA PHE A 239 8.45 -5.94 21.40
C PHE A 239 8.46 -7.14 22.36
N THR A 240 9.20 -8.21 22.04
CA THR A 240 9.27 -9.44 22.84
C THR A 240 9.67 -9.18 24.29
N PRO A 241 10.67 -8.33 24.60
CA PRO A 241 11.03 -8.02 25.99
C PRO A 241 9.88 -7.37 26.78
N LEU A 242 9.14 -6.45 26.15
CA LEU A 242 8.00 -5.78 26.78
C LEU A 242 6.84 -6.75 27.02
N ILE A 243 6.61 -7.70 26.11
CA ILE A 243 5.59 -8.74 26.29
C ILE A 243 5.94 -9.63 27.49
N ALA A 244 7.19 -10.09 27.60
CA ALA A 244 7.64 -10.92 28.73
C ALA A 244 7.45 -10.19 30.07
N GLU A 245 7.72 -8.88 30.10
CA GLU A 245 7.51 -8.04 31.29
C GLU A 245 6.03 -7.94 31.69
N ILE A 246 5.14 -7.75 30.71
CA ILE A 246 3.68 -7.75 30.93
C ILE A 246 3.22 -9.10 31.48
N GLU A 247 3.68 -10.21 30.89
CA GLU A 247 3.28 -11.56 31.30
C GLU A 247 3.75 -11.90 32.72
N GLY A 248 4.94 -11.43 33.10
CA GLY A 248 5.49 -11.65 34.43
C GLY A 248 4.84 -10.82 35.54
N LYS A 249 4.33 -9.61 35.24
CA LYS A 249 3.97 -8.62 36.27
C LYS A 249 2.51 -8.16 36.26
N ILE A 250 1.77 -8.42 35.18
CA ILE A 250 0.42 -7.90 34.97
C ILE A 250 -0.60 -9.03 34.96
N GLU A 251 -1.70 -8.80 35.70
CA GLU A 251 -2.82 -9.71 35.77
C GLU A 251 -3.45 -9.91 34.38
N TRP A 252 -3.81 -11.15 34.08
CA TRP A 252 -4.27 -11.60 32.76
C TRP A 252 -5.29 -10.67 32.07
N SER A 253 -6.29 -10.20 32.82
CA SER A 253 -7.39 -9.38 32.31
C SER A 253 -6.96 -7.99 31.83
N TYR A 254 -5.81 -7.47 32.28
CA TYR A 254 -5.31 -6.13 31.94
C TYR A 254 -4.20 -6.14 30.89
N ARG A 255 -3.59 -7.30 30.62
CA ARG A 255 -2.41 -7.42 29.72
C ARG A 255 -2.62 -6.74 28.37
N GLN A 256 -3.77 -6.95 27.73
CA GLN A 256 -4.07 -6.37 26.41
C GLN A 256 -4.15 -4.83 26.42
N VAL A 257 -4.71 -4.24 27.48
CA VAL A 257 -4.86 -2.78 27.61
C VAL A 257 -3.51 -2.14 27.95
N VAL A 258 -2.71 -2.81 28.80
CA VAL A 258 -1.33 -2.41 29.12
C VAL A 258 -0.43 -2.48 27.87
N LEU A 259 -0.51 -3.57 27.10
CA LEU A 259 0.22 -3.74 25.84
C LEU A 259 -0.03 -2.56 24.91
N ARG A 260 -1.29 -2.18 24.73
CA ARG A 260 -1.66 -1.05 23.87
C ARG A 260 -1.12 0.28 24.37
N ALA A 261 -1.18 0.53 25.68
CA ALA A 261 -0.62 1.75 26.24
C ALA A 261 0.90 1.81 26.01
N LEU A 262 1.62 0.70 26.17
CA LEU A 262 3.05 0.63 25.82
C LEU A 262 3.31 0.87 24.33
N MET A 263 2.48 0.31 23.44
CA MET A 263 2.59 0.60 22.00
C MET A 263 2.40 2.09 21.71
N TYR A 264 1.55 2.81 22.45
CA TYR A 264 1.46 4.27 22.33
C TYR A 264 2.66 5.00 22.90
N MET A 265 3.17 4.57 24.05
CA MET A 265 4.37 5.16 24.65
C MET A 265 5.57 5.02 23.73
N VAL A 266 5.84 3.81 23.23
CA VAL A 266 6.94 3.54 22.29
C VAL A 266 6.75 4.33 21.00
N ALA A 267 5.54 4.32 20.41
CA ALA A 267 5.26 5.10 19.22
C ALA A 267 5.47 6.61 19.43
N GLY A 268 5.07 7.15 20.59
CA GLY A 268 5.28 8.55 20.95
C GLY A 268 6.76 8.92 21.03
N ARG A 269 7.59 8.05 21.63
CA ARG A 269 9.05 8.24 21.66
C ARG A 269 9.68 8.18 20.28
N VAL A 270 9.23 7.25 19.43
CA VAL A 270 9.68 7.19 18.03
C VAL A 270 9.23 8.43 17.26
N ALA A 271 8.00 8.91 17.51
CA ALA A 271 7.44 10.09 16.89
C ALA A 271 8.28 11.34 17.21
N GLU A 272 8.59 11.55 18.49
CA GLU A 272 9.46 12.62 18.97
C GLU A 272 10.86 12.52 18.36
N ARG A 273 11.50 11.34 18.43
CA ARG A 273 12.86 11.11 17.93
C ARG A 273 13.02 11.35 16.42
N LEU A 274 12.00 11.00 15.63
CA LEU A 274 12.08 11.01 14.16
C LEU A 274 11.27 12.15 13.51
N GLY A 275 10.68 13.04 14.31
CA GLY A 275 9.98 14.24 13.86
C GLY A 275 8.66 13.96 13.15
N TYR A 276 7.74 13.25 13.80
CA TYR A 276 6.38 13.03 13.32
C TYR A 276 5.36 13.87 14.10
N ASP A 277 4.38 14.43 13.39
CA ASP A 277 3.37 15.32 13.96
C ASP A 277 2.21 14.57 14.64
N ALA A 278 1.99 13.31 14.23
CA ALA A 278 0.87 12.50 14.68
C ALA A 278 1.17 10.99 14.63
N LEU A 279 0.45 10.23 15.46
CA LEU A 279 0.29 8.79 15.31
C LEU A 279 -0.98 8.48 14.53
N VAL A 280 -0.97 7.37 13.77
CA VAL A 280 -2.15 6.85 13.07
C VAL A 280 -2.37 5.40 13.50
N THR A 281 -3.62 5.05 13.81
CA THR A 281 -3.99 3.67 14.14
C THR A 281 -5.13 3.16 13.27
N GLY A 282 -5.20 1.84 13.09
CA GLY A 282 -6.34 1.16 12.47
C GLY A 282 -7.46 0.83 13.46
N GLU A 283 -7.57 1.51 14.60
CA GLU A 283 -8.61 1.15 15.59
C GLU A 283 -10.02 1.55 15.12
N ALA A 284 -10.96 0.65 15.33
CA ALA A 284 -12.38 0.80 15.04
C ALA A 284 -13.21 0.54 16.32
N LEU A 285 -14.17 1.42 16.62
CA LEU A 285 -14.88 1.36 17.90
C LEU A 285 -15.74 0.09 17.98
N GLY A 286 -15.53 -0.73 19.02
CA GLY A 286 -16.34 -1.93 19.27
C GLY A 286 -16.00 -3.16 18.43
N GLN A 287 -14.99 -3.10 17.55
CA GLN A 287 -14.58 -4.25 16.73
C GLN A 287 -13.82 -5.32 17.54
N ALA A 288 -13.12 -4.92 18.60
CA ALA A 288 -12.42 -5.81 19.53
C ALA A 288 -12.78 -5.49 20.98
N SER A 289 -12.72 -6.48 21.87
CA SER A 289 -12.99 -6.31 23.33
C SER A 289 -12.09 -5.26 23.99
N SER A 290 -10.90 -5.03 23.43
CA SER A 290 -9.95 -4.00 23.87
C SER A 290 -10.16 -2.63 23.22
N GLN A 291 -11.03 -2.50 22.21
CA GLN A 291 -11.33 -1.27 21.47
C GLN A 291 -12.66 -0.64 21.93
N THR A 292 -12.94 -0.65 23.24
CA THR A 292 -14.03 0.14 23.81
C THR A 292 -13.59 1.60 23.98
N LEU A 293 -14.54 2.55 23.96
CA LEU A 293 -14.23 3.96 24.19
C LEU A 293 -13.48 4.17 25.52
N ALA A 294 -13.85 3.43 26.57
CA ALA A 294 -13.21 3.51 27.87
C ALA A 294 -11.73 3.06 27.82
N ASN A 295 -11.45 1.95 27.14
CA ASN A 295 -10.08 1.43 27.02
C ASN A 295 -9.22 2.28 26.09
N LEU A 296 -9.78 2.79 24.99
CA LEU A 296 -9.06 3.73 24.10
C LEU A 296 -8.69 5.00 24.84
N ARG A 297 -9.64 5.58 25.59
CA ARG A 297 -9.38 6.74 26.45
C ARG A 297 -8.31 6.43 27.49
N ALA A 298 -8.44 5.32 28.21
CA ALA A 298 -7.48 4.96 29.24
C ALA A 298 -6.07 4.79 28.66
N ALA A 299 -5.92 4.04 27.56
CA ALA A 299 -4.64 3.80 26.92
C ALA A 299 -3.98 5.09 26.44
N GLU A 300 -4.72 5.98 25.77
CA GLU A 300 -4.16 7.25 25.28
C GLU A 300 -3.76 8.18 26.43
N TYR A 301 -4.61 8.34 27.45
CA TYR A 301 -4.31 9.18 28.62
C TYR A 301 -3.17 8.63 29.50
N ALA A 302 -3.07 7.31 29.63
CA ALA A 302 -2.02 6.69 30.41
C ALA A 302 -0.67 6.75 29.67
N ALA A 303 -0.69 6.49 28.36
CA ALA A 303 0.51 6.52 27.53
C ALA A 303 1.03 7.93 27.26
N SER A 304 0.13 8.92 27.14
CA SER A 304 0.46 10.32 26.85
C SER A 304 1.53 10.48 25.74
N PRO A 305 1.25 10.05 24.50
CA PRO A 305 2.26 9.89 23.44
C PRO A 305 2.89 11.20 22.91
N GLY A 306 2.59 12.36 23.51
CA GLY A 306 3.17 13.65 23.14
C GLY A 306 2.68 14.25 21.82
N CYS A 307 1.86 13.51 21.06
CA CYS A 307 1.28 13.93 19.79
C CYS A 307 -0.16 13.39 19.63
N ILE A 308 -0.88 13.89 18.63
CA ILE A 308 -2.26 13.49 18.39
C ILE A 308 -2.34 12.05 17.84
N VAL A 309 -3.35 11.28 18.26
CA VAL A 309 -3.61 9.93 17.73
C VAL A 309 -4.82 9.97 16.79
N LEU A 310 -4.55 9.81 15.49
CA LEU A 310 -5.57 9.81 14.43
C LEU A 310 -6.12 8.39 14.22
N ARG A 311 -7.45 8.27 14.25
CA ARG A 311 -8.19 7.00 14.12
C ARG A 311 -9.18 7.06 12.94
N PRO A 312 -8.70 6.99 11.69
CA PRO A 312 -9.56 7.15 10.51
C PRO A 312 -10.67 6.11 10.39
N LEU A 313 -10.53 4.96 11.06
CA LEU A 313 -11.49 3.86 11.00
C LEU A 313 -12.44 3.82 12.21
N ILE A 314 -12.41 4.83 13.09
CA ILE A 314 -13.10 4.77 14.39
C ILE A 314 -14.61 4.49 14.27
N GLY A 315 -15.25 4.91 13.18
CA GLY A 315 -16.67 4.72 12.90
C GLY A 315 -16.97 3.76 11.74
N PHE A 316 -15.98 3.01 11.26
CA PHE A 316 -16.18 2.06 10.16
C PHE A 316 -16.53 0.69 10.72
N ASP A 317 -17.36 -0.06 9.99
CA ASP A 317 -17.53 -1.48 10.22
C ASP A 317 -16.49 -2.33 9.47
N LYS A 318 -16.48 -3.64 9.75
CA LYS A 318 -15.52 -4.58 9.16
C LYS A 318 -15.72 -4.76 7.65
N GLU A 319 -16.95 -4.69 7.16
CA GLU A 319 -17.24 -4.84 5.73
C GLU A 319 -16.77 -3.63 4.94
N GLU A 320 -16.94 -2.43 5.48
CA GLU A 320 -16.40 -1.19 4.92
C GLU A 320 -14.88 -1.24 4.82
N ILE A 321 -14.19 -1.63 5.90
CA ILE A 321 -12.72 -1.75 5.91
C ILE A 321 -12.25 -2.76 4.86
N VAL A 322 -12.88 -3.93 4.81
CA VAL A 322 -12.56 -4.97 3.83
C VAL A 322 -12.85 -4.50 2.39
N GLY A 323 -13.95 -3.78 2.17
CA GLY A 323 -14.30 -3.16 0.89
C GLY A 323 -13.23 -2.16 0.43
N TYR A 324 -12.73 -1.31 1.33
CA TYR A 324 -11.60 -0.43 1.05
C TYR A 324 -10.34 -1.22 0.73
N SER A 325 -10.00 -2.25 1.51
CA SER A 325 -8.82 -3.09 1.27
C SER A 325 -8.84 -3.74 -0.13
N ARG A 326 -10.00 -4.19 -0.60
CA ARG A 326 -10.17 -4.69 -1.99
C ARG A 326 -9.97 -3.58 -3.00
N ARG A 327 -10.62 -2.43 -2.81
CA ARG A 327 -10.52 -1.26 -3.73
C ARG A 327 -9.09 -0.78 -3.91
N ILE A 328 -8.27 -0.81 -2.85
CA ILE A 328 -6.87 -0.36 -2.91
C ILE A 328 -5.89 -1.49 -3.29
N GLY A 329 -6.38 -2.71 -3.49
CA GLY A 329 -5.59 -3.85 -3.97
C GLY A 329 -4.73 -4.54 -2.90
N LEU A 330 -5.10 -4.42 -1.63
CA LEU A 330 -4.34 -5.00 -0.50
C LEU A 330 -4.99 -6.24 0.13
N TYR A 331 -6.24 -6.54 -0.22
CA TYR A 331 -7.02 -7.63 0.41
C TYR A 331 -6.26 -8.97 0.48
N GLU A 332 -5.72 -9.42 -0.65
CA GLU A 332 -5.00 -10.69 -0.75
C GLU A 332 -3.71 -10.76 0.07
N TYR A 333 -3.10 -9.61 0.35
CA TYR A 333 -1.88 -9.52 1.14
C TYR A 333 -2.23 -9.48 2.63
N SER A 334 -3.17 -8.60 3.01
CA SER A 334 -3.63 -8.44 4.39
C SER A 334 -4.33 -9.69 4.94
N SER A 335 -5.02 -10.46 4.09
CA SER A 335 -5.69 -11.70 4.49
C SER A 335 -4.74 -12.81 4.95
N ARG A 336 -3.46 -12.74 4.54
CA ARG A 336 -2.43 -13.72 4.90
C ARG A 336 -1.76 -13.40 6.23
N VAL A 337 -1.93 -12.18 6.73
CA VAL A 337 -1.32 -11.72 7.98
C VAL A 337 -2.11 -12.27 9.16
N ALA A 338 -1.47 -13.13 9.95
CA ALA A 338 -2.07 -13.61 11.19
C ALA A 338 -2.17 -12.48 12.24
N GLU A 339 -3.26 -12.46 13.00
CA GLU A 339 -3.39 -11.55 14.14
C GLU A 339 -2.41 -11.95 15.25
N ALA A 340 -1.33 -11.20 15.41
CA ALA A 340 -0.29 -11.47 16.41
C ALA A 340 -0.45 -10.67 17.73
N CYS A 341 -1.36 -9.69 17.76
CA CYS A 341 -1.48 -8.76 18.89
C CYS A 341 -2.27 -9.30 20.09
N ALA A 342 -2.71 -10.56 20.10
CA ALA A 342 -3.55 -11.14 21.15
C ALA A 342 -2.72 -11.90 22.18
N ILE A 343 -2.34 -11.22 23.27
CA ILE A 343 -1.67 -11.85 24.43
C ILE A 343 -2.66 -12.34 25.50
N ALA A 344 -3.96 -12.10 25.29
CA ALA A 344 -5.05 -12.59 26.14
C ALA A 344 -6.30 -12.90 25.30
N PRO A 345 -6.47 -14.14 24.77
CA PRO A 345 -7.58 -14.49 23.88
C PRO A 345 -8.96 -14.56 24.57
N THR A 346 -9.04 -14.64 25.91
CA THR A 346 -10.30 -14.75 26.66
C THR A 346 -10.33 -13.81 27.88
N HIS A 347 -11.50 -13.22 28.15
CA HIS A 347 -11.80 -12.34 29.31
C HIS A 347 -10.88 -11.11 29.49
N VAL A 348 -10.82 -10.25 28.47
CA VAL A 348 -10.15 -8.95 28.55
C VAL A 348 -11.05 -7.94 29.27
N ALA A 349 -10.47 -7.13 30.17
CA ALA A 349 -11.18 -6.03 30.82
C ALA A 349 -11.70 -5.04 29.76
N THR A 350 -13.02 -4.87 29.68
CA THR A 350 -13.68 -3.97 28.71
C THR A 350 -13.73 -2.50 29.18
N ARG A 351 -13.36 -2.25 30.44
CA ARG A 351 -13.29 -0.92 31.04
C ARG A 351 -12.17 -0.87 32.08
N VAL A 352 -11.19 -0.02 31.85
CA VAL A 352 -10.11 0.30 32.79
C VAL A 352 -10.06 1.81 33.00
N SER A 353 -9.79 2.29 34.22
CA SER A 353 -9.58 3.72 34.46
C SER A 353 -8.16 4.14 34.04
N PRO A 354 -7.95 5.39 33.56
CA PRO A 354 -6.61 5.88 33.26
C PRO A 354 -5.64 5.76 34.45
N GLU A 355 -6.13 5.98 35.67
CA GLU A 355 -5.34 5.92 36.90
C GLU A 355 -4.87 4.49 37.18
N LYS A 356 -5.77 3.50 37.05
CA LYS A 356 -5.40 2.09 37.22
C LYS A 356 -4.42 1.66 36.15
N LEU A 357 -4.59 2.13 34.91
CA LEU A 357 -3.67 1.78 33.83
C LEU A 357 -2.27 2.37 34.05
N ARG A 358 -2.15 3.59 34.58
CA ARG A 358 -0.86 4.18 34.99
C ARG A 358 -0.22 3.40 36.14
N GLU A 359 -1.00 2.98 37.14
CA GLU A 359 -0.51 2.13 38.23
C GLU A 359 0.09 0.83 37.68
N LEU A 360 -0.60 0.17 36.76
CA LEU A 360 -0.13 -1.06 36.12
C LEU A 360 1.15 -0.84 35.29
N LEU A 361 1.19 0.23 34.49
CA LEU A 361 2.39 0.60 33.73
C LEU A 361 3.59 0.88 34.65
N GLY A 362 3.37 1.49 35.82
CA GLY A 362 4.41 1.76 36.82
C GLY A 362 5.03 0.52 37.46
N ARG A 363 4.45 -0.68 37.27
CA ARG A 363 5.04 -1.95 37.71
C ARG A 363 6.12 -2.48 36.76
N LEU A 364 6.12 -1.99 35.52
CA LEU A 364 7.05 -2.43 34.47
C LEU A 364 8.35 -1.62 34.55
N ASP A 365 9.45 -2.20 34.05
CA ASP A 365 10.72 -1.47 33.94
C ASP A 365 10.59 -0.25 33.00
N ALA A 366 10.76 0.95 33.55
CA ALA A 366 10.69 2.20 32.81
C ALA A 366 11.79 2.33 31.75
N GLY A 367 12.97 1.73 31.96
CA GLY A 367 14.08 1.78 31.01
C GLY A 367 13.88 0.90 29.78
N LEU A 368 12.93 -0.04 29.82
CA LEU A 368 12.73 -0.99 28.73
C LEU A 368 12.13 -0.32 27.48
N VAL A 369 11.30 0.71 27.66
CA VAL A 369 10.76 1.51 26.55
C VAL A 369 11.88 2.20 25.78
N ASP A 370 12.78 2.87 26.49
CA ASP A 370 13.90 3.58 25.85
C ASP A 370 14.85 2.60 25.16
N LYS A 371 15.15 1.46 25.81
CA LYS A 371 15.98 0.40 25.24
C LYS A 371 15.43 -0.14 23.91
N VAL A 372 14.14 -0.49 23.84
CA VAL A 372 13.57 -1.03 22.57
C VAL A 372 13.52 0.04 21.47
N VAL A 373 13.38 1.32 21.84
CA VAL A 373 13.44 2.44 20.90
C VAL A 373 14.87 2.64 20.37
N GLU A 374 15.90 2.45 21.20
CA GLU A 374 17.30 2.51 20.76
C GLU A 374 17.64 1.45 19.71
N GLU A 375 17.04 0.26 19.82
CA GLU A 375 17.28 -0.89 18.94
C GLU A 375 16.39 -0.90 17.66
N LEU A 376 15.67 0.19 17.38
CA LEU A 376 14.83 0.28 16.19
C LEU A 376 15.64 0.10 14.90
N ARG A 377 15.02 -0.52 13.89
CA ARG A 377 15.56 -0.58 12.52
C ARG A 377 14.67 0.22 11.58
N ILE A 378 15.28 0.88 10.60
CA ILE A 378 14.58 1.68 9.59
C ILE A 378 14.98 1.17 8.21
N VAL A 379 13.99 0.88 7.39
CA VAL A 379 14.18 0.42 6.01
C VAL A 379 13.31 1.25 5.07
N ASP A 380 13.88 1.66 3.94
CA ASP A 380 13.14 2.27 2.84
C ASP A 380 12.28 1.21 2.13
N LEU A 381 10.98 1.43 1.97
CA LEU A 381 10.08 0.41 1.41
C LEU A 381 10.25 0.19 -0.09
N HIS A 382 10.75 1.16 -0.84
CA HIS A 382 10.92 1.02 -2.29
C HIS A 382 12.16 0.17 -2.62
N THR A 383 13.24 0.39 -1.89
CA THR A 383 14.56 -0.21 -2.14
C THR A 383 14.91 -1.36 -1.21
N GLY A 384 14.36 -1.36 0.00
CA GLY A 384 14.67 -2.34 1.04
C GLY A 384 13.96 -3.68 0.84
N ARG A 385 14.52 -4.70 1.50
CA ARG A 385 14.01 -6.07 1.48
C ARG A 385 13.56 -6.50 2.88
N PRO A 386 12.73 -7.55 2.99
CA PRO A 386 12.24 -8.01 4.28
C PRO A 386 13.34 -8.40 5.27
N GLU A 387 14.47 -8.93 4.79
CA GLU A 387 15.62 -9.32 5.62
C GLU A 387 16.29 -8.12 6.28
N ASP A 388 16.22 -6.95 5.65
CA ASP A 388 16.79 -5.72 6.16
C ASP A 388 15.93 -5.15 7.32
N ALA A 389 14.63 -5.43 7.31
CA ALA A 389 13.67 -4.97 8.31
C ALA A 389 13.46 -5.97 9.45
N VAL A 390 13.48 -7.27 9.16
CA VAL A 390 13.11 -8.33 10.11
C VAL A 390 14.35 -9.16 10.49
N PRO A 391 15.03 -8.87 11.62
CA PRO A 391 16.16 -9.68 12.07
C PRO A 391 15.78 -11.16 12.24
N GLY A 392 16.68 -12.04 11.84
CA GLY A 392 16.48 -13.49 11.94
C GLY A 392 15.52 -14.06 10.89
N TYR A 393 14.87 -13.23 10.07
CA TYR A 393 14.20 -13.70 8.86
C TYR A 393 15.25 -14.20 7.86
N ARG A 394 15.21 -15.50 7.57
CA ARG A 394 16.10 -16.13 6.60
C ARG A 394 15.30 -16.94 5.60
N GLU A 395 15.45 -16.61 4.32
CA GLU A 395 14.96 -17.46 3.21
C GLU A 395 15.90 -18.64 2.98
N GLU A 396 17.17 -18.48 3.35
CA GLU A 396 18.21 -19.48 3.21
C GLU A 396 18.74 -19.93 4.58
N VAL A 397 18.87 -21.23 4.76
CA VAL A 397 19.43 -21.84 5.97
C VAL A 397 20.74 -22.56 5.65
N ASP A 398 21.70 -22.46 6.58
CA ASP A 398 22.98 -23.15 6.47
C ASP A 398 22.88 -24.63 6.90
N SER A 399 21.91 -24.95 7.75
CA SER A 399 21.61 -26.28 8.27
C SER A 399 20.12 -26.60 8.17
N ILE A 400 19.78 -27.89 8.18
CA ILE A 400 18.38 -28.34 8.17
C ILE A 400 17.85 -28.30 9.61
N PRO A 401 16.81 -27.49 9.93
CA PRO A 401 16.19 -27.50 11.25
C PRO A 401 15.61 -28.87 11.60
N PRO A 402 15.56 -29.26 12.89
CA PRO A 402 14.85 -30.46 13.32
C PRO A 402 13.40 -30.49 12.83
N ASP A 403 12.84 -31.68 12.61
CA ASP A 403 11.46 -31.91 12.14
C ASP A 403 11.09 -31.27 10.79
N SER A 404 12.09 -30.89 9.99
CA SER A 404 11.88 -30.35 8.66
C SER A 404 11.47 -31.41 7.64
N ILE A 405 10.57 -31.04 6.74
CA ILE A 405 10.32 -31.78 5.49
C ILE A 405 11.38 -31.33 4.49
N VAL A 406 12.23 -32.24 4.04
CA VAL A 406 13.32 -31.91 3.12
C VAL A 406 12.93 -32.29 1.69
N ILE A 407 13.03 -31.35 0.75
CA ILE A 407 12.64 -31.53 -0.66
C ILE A 407 13.85 -31.33 -1.58
N ASP A 408 14.15 -32.34 -2.41
CA ASP A 408 15.16 -32.28 -3.46
C ASP A 408 14.54 -31.77 -4.77
N ALA A 409 14.99 -30.60 -5.23
CA ALA A 409 14.54 -29.95 -6.46
C ALA A 409 15.50 -30.17 -7.66
N ARG A 410 16.45 -31.12 -7.53
CA ARG A 410 17.30 -31.56 -8.66
C ARG A 410 16.55 -32.50 -9.59
N SER A 411 17.22 -33.00 -10.63
CA SER A 411 16.65 -34.04 -11.47
C SER A 411 16.43 -35.35 -10.70
N TYR A 412 15.50 -36.18 -11.17
CA TYR A 412 15.20 -37.47 -10.54
C TYR A 412 16.42 -38.41 -10.51
N GLU A 413 17.29 -38.32 -11.52
CA GLU A 413 18.53 -39.10 -11.58
C GLU A 413 19.54 -38.67 -10.50
N GLU A 414 19.71 -37.36 -10.28
CA GLU A 414 20.54 -36.82 -9.20
C GLU A 414 20.00 -37.21 -7.82
N TYR A 415 18.68 -37.11 -7.64
CA TYR A 415 18.02 -37.55 -6.41
C TYR A 415 18.31 -39.03 -6.10
N ARG A 416 18.13 -39.93 -7.08
CA ARG A 416 18.40 -41.36 -6.90
C ARG A 416 19.87 -41.67 -6.62
N ARG A 417 20.78 -40.84 -7.12
CA ARG A 417 22.22 -41.03 -6.96
C ARG A 417 22.66 -40.70 -5.54
N ASP A 418 22.24 -39.54 -5.03
CA ASP A 418 22.82 -39.00 -3.81
C ASP A 418 21.94 -37.97 -3.08
N ALA A 419 20.64 -38.20 -2.94
CA ALA A 419 19.79 -37.35 -2.10
C ALA A 419 20.24 -37.31 -0.62
N LEU A 420 19.87 -36.24 0.07
CA LEU A 420 19.98 -36.18 1.53
C LEU A 420 19.04 -37.20 2.21
N PRO A 421 19.45 -37.81 3.33
CA PRO A 421 18.63 -38.79 4.04
C PRO A 421 17.23 -38.25 4.37
N GLY A 422 16.19 -39.03 4.06
CA GLY A 422 14.80 -38.64 4.30
C GLY A 422 14.22 -37.57 3.36
N ALA A 423 14.98 -37.11 2.36
CA ALA A 423 14.48 -36.13 1.40
C ALA A 423 13.47 -36.73 0.42
N LEU A 424 12.44 -35.97 0.11
CA LEU A 424 11.45 -36.27 -0.94
C LEU A 424 11.88 -35.59 -2.24
N HIS A 425 11.80 -36.27 -3.38
CA HIS A 425 12.00 -35.61 -4.66
C HIS A 425 10.80 -34.72 -4.98
N LEU A 426 11.04 -33.56 -5.61
CA LEU A 426 10.03 -32.57 -5.99
C LEU A 426 8.81 -33.19 -6.68
N SER A 427 9.01 -34.14 -7.59
CA SER A 427 7.92 -34.80 -8.34
C SER A 427 7.04 -35.73 -7.48
N MET A 428 7.45 -36.03 -6.25
CA MET A 428 6.71 -36.89 -5.32
C MET A 428 5.90 -36.07 -4.30
N VAL A 429 6.05 -34.74 -4.32
CA VAL A 429 5.43 -33.86 -3.32
C VAL A 429 4.20 -33.18 -3.92
N ASP A 430 3.06 -33.41 -3.30
CA ASP A 430 1.90 -32.55 -3.48
C ASP A 430 1.99 -31.37 -2.51
N PHE A 431 2.36 -30.20 -3.03
CA PHE A 431 2.58 -29.00 -2.23
C PHE A 431 1.32 -28.50 -1.51
N GLU A 432 0.13 -28.78 -2.01
CA GLU A 432 -1.11 -28.33 -1.36
C GLU A 432 -1.42 -29.13 -0.09
N ARG A 433 -0.87 -30.34 0.03
CA ARG A 433 -1.09 -31.25 1.17
C ARG A 433 0.01 -31.19 2.23
N LEU A 434 1.00 -30.31 2.07
CA LEU A 434 2.07 -30.19 3.05
C LEU A 434 1.53 -29.63 4.39
N PRO A 435 2.05 -30.11 5.54
CA PRO A 435 1.76 -29.51 6.84
C PRO A 435 2.22 -28.05 6.89
N ARG A 436 1.35 -27.13 7.34
CA ARG A 436 1.66 -25.69 7.42
C ARG A 436 2.49 -25.32 8.65
N ASP A 437 2.50 -26.17 9.67
CA ASP A 437 3.17 -25.97 10.95
C ASP A 437 4.66 -26.36 10.93
N LYS A 438 5.03 -27.30 10.04
CA LYS A 438 6.40 -27.81 9.91
C LYS A 438 7.29 -26.98 8.98
N PRO A 439 8.60 -26.84 9.27
CA PRO A 439 9.55 -26.28 8.32
C PRO A 439 9.67 -27.14 7.06
N VAL A 440 9.75 -26.50 5.90
CA VAL A 440 10.04 -27.17 4.62
C VAL A 440 11.39 -26.67 4.12
N VAL A 441 12.37 -27.54 3.96
CA VAL A 441 13.71 -27.17 3.47
C VAL A 441 13.92 -27.73 2.08
N LEU A 442 14.06 -26.85 1.10
CA LEU A 442 14.31 -27.20 -0.29
C LEU A 442 15.79 -27.07 -0.60
N TYR A 443 16.30 -27.92 -1.48
CA TYR A 443 17.64 -27.77 -2.01
C TYR A 443 17.70 -28.17 -3.48
N CYS A 444 18.58 -27.51 -4.22
CA CYS A 444 19.03 -27.98 -5.52
C CYS A 444 20.56 -28.06 -5.54
N SER A 445 21.17 -28.19 -6.71
CA SER A 445 22.62 -28.33 -6.84
C SER A 445 23.38 -27.11 -6.32
N THR A 446 22.90 -25.88 -6.61
CA THR A 446 23.58 -24.61 -6.29
C THR A 446 22.74 -23.62 -5.44
N GLY A 447 21.49 -23.95 -5.13
CA GLY A 447 20.60 -23.12 -4.29
C GLY A 447 19.64 -22.19 -5.05
N GLY A 448 19.86 -21.94 -6.36
CA GLY A 448 19.04 -20.99 -7.12
C GLY A 448 17.57 -21.43 -7.30
N ILE A 449 17.34 -22.65 -7.79
CA ILE A 449 16.00 -23.21 -7.99
C ILE A 449 15.28 -23.38 -6.65
N SER A 450 15.98 -23.92 -5.63
CA SER A 450 15.38 -24.13 -4.32
C SER A 450 14.98 -22.83 -3.62
N LEU A 451 15.70 -21.72 -3.85
CA LEU A 451 15.32 -20.42 -3.34
C LEU A 451 14.03 -19.91 -4.00
N LEU A 452 13.88 -20.08 -5.32
CA LEU A 452 12.66 -19.71 -6.02
C LEU A 452 11.45 -20.50 -5.49
N LEU A 453 11.59 -21.82 -5.34
CA LEU A 453 10.54 -22.69 -4.82
C LEU A 453 10.20 -22.39 -3.35
N ALA A 454 11.22 -22.12 -2.52
CA ALA A 454 11.01 -21.71 -1.13
C ALA A 454 10.20 -20.41 -1.05
N ARG A 455 10.50 -19.42 -1.91
CA ARG A 455 9.74 -18.17 -2.01
C ARG A 455 8.29 -18.41 -2.44
N GLU A 456 8.07 -19.28 -3.41
CA GLU A 456 6.71 -19.63 -3.86
C GLU A 456 5.88 -20.23 -2.73
N LEU A 457 6.44 -21.21 -2.00
CA LEU A 457 5.78 -21.84 -0.86
C LEU A 457 5.55 -20.86 0.29
N ARG A 458 6.51 -19.98 0.58
CA ARG A 458 6.31 -18.88 1.53
C ARG A 458 5.18 -17.96 1.11
N GLY A 459 5.04 -17.67 -0.19
CA GLY A 459 3.91 -16.92 -0.75
C GLY A 459 2.55 -17.57 -0.47
N LYS A 460 2.51 -18.91 -0.40
CA LYS A 460 1.35 -19.74 -0.07
C LYS A 460 1.17 -19.97 1.45
N GLY A 461 2.04 -19.39 2.29
CA GLY A 461 1.96 -19.44 3.75
C GLY A 461 2.69 -20.61 4.41
N PHE A 462 3.63 -21.27 3.72
CA PHE A 462 4.48 -22.31 4.31
C PHE A 462 5.73 -21.72 4.98
N LYS A 463 6.23 -22.37 6.04
CA LYS A 463 7.55 -22.11 6.62
C LYS A 463 8.66 -22.75 5.77
N ALA A 464 8.87 -22.23 4.55
CA ALA A 464 9.81 -22.83 3.60
C ALA A 464 11.19 -22.14 3.61
N TYR A 465 12.27 -22.89 3.38
CA TYR A 465 13.65 -22.40 3.37
C TYR A 465 14.43 -23.06 2.24
N SER A 466 15.43 -22.38 1.70
CA SER A 466 16.40 -22.97 0.77
C SER A 466 17.70 -23.31 1.48
N LEU A 467 18.33 -24.46 1.19
CA LEU A 467 19.71 -24.68 1.64
C LEU A 467 20.65 -23.73 0.89
N LYS A 468 21.30 -22.85 1.65
CA LYS A 468 22.16 -21.78 1.12
C LYS A 468 23.27 -22.38 0.24
N GLY A 469 23.32 -22.06 -1.05
CA GLY A 469 24.34 -22.62 -1.96
C GLY A 469 24.14 -24.10 -2.35
N GLY A 470 23.00 -24.70 -2.04
CA GLY A 470 22.62 -26.05 -2.46
C GLY A 470 23.31 -27.21 -1.70
N ILE A 471 23.10 -28.44 -2.20
CA ILE A 471 23.60 -29.67 -1.56
C ILE A 471 25.13 -29.73 -1.47
N ALA A 472 25.84 -29.16 -2.46
CA ALA A 472 27.30 -29.14 -2.48
C ALA A 472 27.86 -28.33 -1.31
N ALA A 473 27.36 -27.10 -1.13
CA ALA A 473 27.77 -26.24 -0.02
C ALA A 473 27.34 -26.81 1.34
N TYR A 474 26.15 -27.43 1.41
CA TYR A 474 25.68 -28.10 2.63
C TYR A 474 26.63 -29.21 3.06
N ARG A 475 26.99 -30.14 2.15
CA ARG A 475 27.92 -31.24 2.45
C ARG A 475 29.31 -30.76 2.83
N ALA A 476 29.80 -29.70 2.18
CA ALA A 476 31.09 -29.10 2.53
C ALA A 476 31.09 -28.61 3.99
N ARG A 477 30.02 -27.94 4.42
CA ARG A 477 29.84 -27.47 5.81
C ARG A 477 29.69 -28.62 6.80
N SER A 478 28.91 -29.66 6.46
CA SER A 478 28.72 -30.83 7.34
C SER A 478 30.00 -31.64 7.56
N ARG A 479 30.92 -31.67 6.58
CA ARG A 479 32.22 -32.34 6.71
C ARG A 479 33.21 -31.56 7.58
N GLY A 480 33.14 -30.22 7.57
CA GLY A 480 34.01 -29.34 8.37
C GLY A 480 33.66 -29.23 9.86
N GLY A 481 32.50 -29.71 10.30
CA GLY A 481 32.03 -29.65 11.69
C GLY A 481 32.26 -30.91 12.53
N SER A 482 33.00 -31.90 12.01
CA SER A 482 33.24 -33.20 12.67
C SER A 482 34.68 -33.39 13.17
N SER A 483 35.41 -32.29 13.38
CA SER A 483 36.75 -32.29 13.97
C SER A 483 36.82 -31.36 15.19
N THR A 484 36.20 -31.77 16.29
CA THR A 484 36.57 -31.41 17.66
C THR A 484 36.03 -32.47 18.61
#